data_AF-A0A4Y7U640-F1
#
_entry.id   AF-A0A4Y7U640-F1
#
_cell.length_a   1.000
_cell.length_b   1.000
_cell.length_c   1.000
_cell.angle_alpha   90.00
_cell.angle_beta   90.00
_cell.angle_gamma   90.00
#
_symmetry.space_group_name_H-M   'P 1'
#
loop_
_entity.id
_entity.type
_entity.pdbx_description
1 polymer ?
#
loop_
_entity_poly.entity_id
_entity_poly.type
_entity_poly.pdbx_seq_one_letter_code
_entity_poly.pdbx_strand_id
1 'polypeptide(L)' 'MEDKTAIEQMRLIQQLEEDDKQTIFKLIDKMLTNKKFKDFFAKNVASL' A
#
# COMPACT_ATOMS: atom_id res chain seq x y z
N MET A 1 -17.76 -0.12 -12.04
CA MET A 1 -18.25 0.17 -10.68
C MET A 1 -17.01 0.52 -9.88
N GLU A 2 -16.81 1.78 -9.52
CA GLU A 2 -15.73 2.12 -8.59
C GLU A 2 -15.93 1.29 -7.32
N ASP A 3 -14.86 0.67 -6.84
CA ASP A 3 -14.92 -0.21 -5.67
C ASP A 3 -15.25 0.67 -4.46
N LYS A 4 -16.55 0.69 -4.09
CA LYS A 4 -17.09 1.51 -3.00
C LYS A 4 -16.30 1.36 -1.70
N THR A 5 -15.66 0.21 -1.52
CA THR A 5 -14.79 -0.13 -0.40
C THR A 5 -13.53 0.73 -0.35
N ALA A 6 -12.87 0.94 -1.49
CA ALA A 6 -11.63 1.73 -1.57
C ALA A 6 -11.90 3.22 -1.29
N ILE A 7 -13.03 3.73 -1.76
CA ILE A 7 -13.46 5.12 -1.51
C ILE A 7 -13.71 5.32 -0.01
N GLU A 8 -14.41 4.39 0.64
CA GLU A 8 -14.68 4.51 2.08
C GLU A 8 -13.41 4.41 2.92
N GLN A 9 -12.48 3.51 2.58
CA GLN A 9 -11.18 3.42 3.25
C GLN A 9 -10.38 4.73 3.13
N MET A 10 -10.37 5.35 1.95
CA MET A 10 -9.72 6.64 1.76
C MET A 10 -10.38 7.74 2.59
N ARG A 11 -11.72 7.74 2.68
CA ARG A 11 -12.48 8.69 3.50
C ARG A 11 -12.14 8.57 4.98
N LEU A 12 -12.01 7.34 5.49
CA LEU A 12 -11.62 7.08 6.89
C LEU A 12 -10.19 7.55 7.17
N ILE A 13 -9.23 7.28 6.28
CA ILE A 13 -7.84 7.75 6.42
C ILE A 13 -7.79 9.28 6.44
N GLN A 14 -8.62 9.96 5.65
CA GLN A 14 -8.69 11.41 5.62
C GLN A 14 -9.15 12.05 6.94
N GLN A 15 -9.95 11.33 7.74
CA GLN A 15 -10.46 11.79 9.04
C GLN A 15 -9.45 11.66 10.18
N LEU A 16 -8.33 10.97 9.96
CA LEU A 16 -7.26 10.85 10.95
C LEU A 16 -6.53 12.18 11.15
N GLU A 17 -5.94 12.35 12.33
CA GLU A 17 -4.96 13.40 12.60
C GLU A 17 -3.75 13.26 11.64
N GLU A 18 -3.03 14.36 11.41
CA GLU A 18 -1.99 14.39 10.39
C GLU A 18 -0.88 13.36 10.67
N ASP A 19 -0.43 13.24 11.92
CA ASP A 19 0.63 12.30 12.30
C ASP A 19 0.21 10.83 12.08
N ASP A 20 -1.03 10.49 12.40
CA ASP A 20 -1.59 9.15 12.19
C ASP A 20 -1.75 8.85 10.70
N LYS A 21 -2.28 9.80 9.93
CA LYS A 21 -2.41 9.71 8.48
C LYS A 21 -1.06 9.46 7.80
N GLN A 22 -0.04 10.22 8.19
CA GLN A 22 1.33 10.03 7.69
C GLN A 22 1.89 8.67 8.06
N THR A 23 1.58 8.16 9.26
CA THR A 23 1.98 6.82 9.70
C THR A 23 1.34 5.74 8.82
N ILE A 24 0.04 5.85 8.52
CA ILE A 24 -0.66 4.92 7.63
C ILE A 24 -0.06 4.93 6.22
N PHE A 25 0.22 6.10 5.64
CA PHE A 25 0.83 6.17 4.31
C PHE A 25 2.21 5.53 4.26
N LYS A 26 3.06 5.76 5.27
CA LYS A 26 4.37 5.10 5.37
C LYS A 26 4.26 3.57 5.46
N LEU A 27 3.25 3.05 6.16
CA LEU A 27 3.00 1.61 6.24
C LEU A 27 2.59 1.03 4.88
N ILE A 28 1.70 1.71 4.15
CA ILE A 28 1.29 1.32 2.80
C ILE A 28 2.50 1.29 1.87
N ASP A 29 3.32 2.34 1.85
CA ASP A 29 4.51 2.42 1.01
C ASP A 29 5.52 1.30 1.32
N LYS A 30 5.74 1.01 2.61
CA LYS A 30 6.59 -0.11 3.05
C LYS A 30 6.06 -1.45 2.53
N MET A 31 4.75 -1.71 2.65
CA MET A 31 4.15 -2.96 2.18
C MET A 31 4.24 -3.11 0.66
N LEU A 32 3.98 -2.03 -0.09
CA LEU A 32 4.09 -2.02 -1.54
C LEU A 32 5.53 -2.24 -2.01
N THR A 33 6.50 -1.62 -1.34
CA THR A 33 7.93 -1.81 -1.62
C THR A 33 8.35 -3.25 -1.37
N ASN A 34 7.94 -3.83 -0.24
CA ASN A 34 8.21 -5.24 0.08
C ASN A 34 7.59 -6.19 -0.95
N LYS A 35 6.37 -5.91 -1.40
CA LYS A 35 5.72 -6.70 -2.46
C LYS A 35 6.49 -6.60 -3.77
N LYS A 36 6.83 -5.39 -4.21
CA LYS A 36 7.63 -5.17 -5.43
C LYS A 36 8.97 -5.88 -5.37
N PHE A 37 9.65 -5.85 -4.22
CA PHE A 37 10.92 -6.55 -4.03
C PHE A 37 10.76 -8.06 -4.15
N LYS A 38 9.74 -8.65 -3.51
CA LYS A 38 9.43 -10.08 -3.65
C LYS A 38 9.11 -10.46 -5.09
N ASP A 39 8.26 -9.67 -5.76
CA ASP A 39 7.88 -9.90 -7.16
C ASP A 39 9.09 -9.78 -8.09
N PHE A 40 9.96 -8.80 -7.85
CA PHE A 40 11.23 -8.63 -8.57
C PHE A 40 12.12 -9.85 -8.38
N PHE A 41 12.34 -10.28 -7.14
CA PHE A 41 13.20 -11.43 -6.86
C PHE A 41 12.67 -12.72 -7.49
N ALA A 42 11.37 -13.01 -7.34
CA ALA A 42 10.74 -14.21 -7.90
C ALA A 42 10.86 -14.26 -9.44
N LYS A 43 10.66 -13.14 -10.12
CA LYS A 43 10.82 -13.05 -11.59
C LYS A 43 12.26 -13.33 -12.04
N ASN A 44 13.24 -12.77 -11.34
CA ASN A 44 14.64 -12.93 -11.73
C ASN A 44 15.17 -14.35 -11.41
N VAL A 45 14.76 -14.95 -10.29
CA VAL A 45 15.13 -16.34 -9.96
C VAL A 45 14.47 -17.34 -10.92
N ALA A 46 13.22 -17.12 -11.34
CA ALA A 46 12.58 -17.98 -12.34
C ALA A 46 13.15 -17.81 -13.77
N SER A 47 13.99 -16.78 -13.98
CA SER A 47 14.66 -16.50 -15.25
C SER A 47 16.12 -16.99 -15.28
N LEU A 48 16.62 -17.55 -14.17
CA LEU A 48 17.93 -18.19 -14.03
C LEU A 48 17.80 -19.71 -14.23
#